data_AF-A0A952YA87-F1
#
_entry.id   AF-A0A952YA87-F1
#
_cell.length_a   1.000
_cell.length_b   1.000
_cell.length_c   1.000
_cell.angle_alpha   90.00
_cell.angle_beta   90.00
_cell.angle_gamma   90.00
#
_symmetry.space_group_name_H-M   'P 1'
#
loop_
_entity.id
_entity.type
_entity.pdbx_description
1 polymer ?
#
loop_
_entity_poly.entity_id
_entity_poly.type
_entity_poly.pdbx_seq_one_letter_code
_entity_poly.pdbx_strand_id
1 'polypeptide(L)' 'MTPSAGLGLKPEHFDDALGCAADGLWFEVHPENYMAAGGPRPAWLRAIRSRHPVALHGVGLSLASDADPDPRHLD' A
#
# COMPACT_ATOMS: atom_id res chain seq x y z
N MET A 1 -8.58 -17.84 -1.23
CA MET A 1 -8.57 -17.42 0.19
C MET A 1 -9.70 -16.41 0.36
N THR A 2 -10.59 -16.59 1.33
CA THR A 2 -11.66 -15.63 1.62
C THR A 2 -11.08 -14.50 2.49
N PRO A 3 -11.23 -13.22 2.14
CA PRO A 3 -10.75 -12.12 2.97
C PRO A 3 -11.43 -12.13 4.35
N SER A 4 -10.67 -11.85 5.39
CA SER A 4 -11.17 -11.65 6.76
C SER A 4 -11.00 -10.18 7.15
N ALA A 5 -10.16 -9.87 8.12
CA ALA A 5 -9.87 -8.51 8.55
C ALA A 5 -8.85 -7.83 7.63
N GLY A 6 -9.06 -6.53 7.39
CA GLY A 6 -8.12 -5.65 6.71
C GLY A 6 -7.43 -4.72 7.69
N LEU A 7 -6.13 -4.50 7.54
CA LEU A 7 -5.35 -3.58 8.38
C LEU A 7 -4.62 -2.53 7.53
N GLY A 8 -4.57 -1.29 8.01
CA GLY A 8 -3.68 -0.29 7.43
C GLY A 8 -2.23 -0.64 7.72
N LEU A 9 -1.40 -0.72 6.68
CA LEU A 9 0.01 -1.07 6.83
C LEU A 9 0.86 0.16 7.15
N LYS A 10 1.61 0.10 8.25
CA LYS A 10 2.55 1.14 8.69
C LYS A 10 3.97 0.57 8.87
N PRO A 11 5.03 1.38 8.68
CA PRO A 11 6.41 0.90 8.78
C PRO A 11 6.76 0.23 10.11
N GLU A 12 6.17 0.70 11.21
CA GLU A 12 6.45 0.15 12.55
C GLU A 12 5.97 -1.30 12.72
N HIS A 13 5.14 -1.80 11.79
CA HIS A 13 4.53 -3.13 11.82
C HIS A 13 4.97 -4.02 10.66
N PHE A 14 6.02 -3.67 9.91
CA PHE A 14 6.45 -4.44 8.74
C PHE A 14 6.89 -5.87 9.09
N ASP A 15 7.65 -6.05 10.15
CA ASP A 15 8.08 -7.38 10.60
C ASP A 15 6.88 -8.23 11.05
N ASP A 16 5.98 -7.66 11.85
CA ASP A 16 4.76 -8.32 12.30
C ASP A 16 3.85 -8.71 11.12
N ALA A 17 3.68 -7.79 10.16
CA ALA A 17 2.89 -8.02 8.96
C ALA A 17 3.49 -9.13 8.09
N LEU A 18 4.82 -9.19 7.95
CA LEU A 18 5.49 -10.24 7.18
C LEU A 18 5.47 -11.59 7.90
N GLY A 19 5.56 -11.59 9.23
CA GLY A 19 5.56 -12.78 10.07
C GLY A 19 4.18 -13.38 10.30
N CYS A 20 3.10 -12.61 10.11
CA CYS A 20 1.74 -13.06 10.37
C CYS A 20 1.31 -14.18 9.40
N ALA A 21 0.68 -15.23 9.94
CA ALA A 21 0.14 -16.36 9.19
C ALA A 21 -1.39 -16.48 9.33
N ALA A 22 -2.07 -15.40 9.74
CA ALA A 22 -3.51 -15.41 9.89
C ALA A 22 -4.23 -15.53 8.54
N ASP A 23 -5.08 -16.54 8.40
CA ASP A 23 -5.85 -16.77 7.20
C ASP A 23 -6.81 -15.61 6.90
N GLY A 24 -6.86 -15.20 5.64
CA GLY A 24 -7.74 -14.14 5.18
C GLY A 24 -7.24 -12.71 5.43
N LEU A 25 -6.14 -12.52 6.17
CA LEU A 25 -5.58 -11.20 6.45
C LEU A 25 -5.13 -10.49 5.17
N TRP A 26 -5.48 -9.22 5.05
CA TRP A 26 -5.06 -8.35 3.95
C TRP A 26 -4.68 -6.96 4.46
N PHE A 27 -3.91 -6.24 3.66
CA PHE A 27 -3.38 -4.92 4.04
C PHE A 27 -3.83 -3.82 3.09
N GLU A 28 -4.12 -2.65 3.63
CA GLU A 28 -4.34 -1.43 2.87
C GLU A 28 -3.10 -0.54 2.95
N VAL A 29 -2.74 0.09 1.82
CA VAL A 29 -1.65 1.08 1.74
C VAL A 29 -2.08 2.31 0.96
N HIS A 30 -1.48 3.45 1.30
CA HIS A 30 -1.48 4.64 0.44
C HIS A 30 -0.31 4.55 -0.54
N PRO A 31 -0.55 4.45 -1.87
CA PRO A 31 0.51 4.37 -2.88
C PRO A 31 1.55 5.47 -2.77
N GLU A 32 1.14 6.68 -2.40
CA GLU A 32 1.98 7.88 -2.28
C GLU A 32 3.14 7.68 -1.30
N ASN A 33 2.98 6.84 -0.28
CA ASN A 33 4.06 6.51 0.66
C ASN A 33 5.17 5.66 0.03
N TYR A 34 4.96 5.11 -1.16
CA TYR A 34 5.85 4.17 -1.86
C TYR A 34 6.35 4.71 -3.20
N MET A 35 5.83 5.85 -3.68
CA MET A 35 6.24 6.50 -4.94
C MET A 35 7.53 7.35 -4.81
N ALA A 36 8.29 7.19 -3.74
CA ALA A 36 9.57 7.88 -3.56
C ALA A 36 10.64 7.32 -4.53
N ALA A 37 11.61 8.16 -4.91
CA ALA A 37 12.73 7.80 -5.80
C ALA A 37 13.72 6.77 -5.21
N GLY A 38 13.37 6.09 -4.12
CA GLY A 38 14.19 5.08 -3.47
C GLY A 38 13.76 4.77 -2.04
N GLY A 39 14.66 4.15 -1.29
CA GLY A 39 14.45 3.73 0.09
C GLY A 39 13.89 2.30 0.22
N PRO A 40 13.72 1.80 1.46
CA PRO A 40 13.42 0.40 1.70
C PRO A 40 11.94 0.04 1.47
N ARG A 41 11.05 1.04 1.46
CA ARG A 41 9.58 0.81 1.46
C ARG A 41 9.08 0.00 0.26
N PRO A 42 9.54 0.21 -0.99
CA PRO A 42 9.10 -0.62 -2.11
C PRO A 42 9.49 -2.09 -1.96
N ALA A 43 10.65 -2.39 -1.36
CA ALA A 43 11.07 -3.76 -1.09
C ALA A 43 10.18 -4.43 -0.03
N TRP A 44 9.86 -3.70 1.05
CA TRP A 44 8.92 -4.14 2.07
C TRP A 44 7.52 -4.39 1.52
N LEU A 45 7.00 -3.47 0.70
CA LEU A 45 5.69 -3.65 0.07
C LEU A 45 5.63 -4.90 -0.81
N ARG A 46 6.69 -5.16 -1.59
CA ARG A 46 6.79 -6.39 -2.39
C ARG A 46 6.84 -7.65 -1.51
N ALA A 47 7.61 -7.61 -0.42
CA ALA A 47 7.69 -8.73 0.52
C ALA A 47 6.32 -9.04 1.15
N ILE A 48 5.60 -8.01 1.62
CA ILE A 48 4.28 -8.18 2.24
C ILE A 48 3.25 -8.65 1.19
N ARG A 49 3.24 -8.05 0.00
CA ARG A 49 2.35 -8.44 -1.11
C ARG A 49 2.55 -9.89 -1.55
N SER A 50 3.75 -10.43 -1.38
CA SER A 50 4.06 -11.83 -1.72
C SER A 50 3.36 -12.84 -0.80
N ARG A 51 2.94 -12.41 0.40
CA ARG A 51 2.31 -13.27 1.42
C ARG A 51 0.85 -12.91 1.66
N HIS A 52 0.49 -11.64 1.55
CA HIS A 52 -0.84 -11.13 1.85
C HIS A 52 -1.41 -10.33 0.65
N PRO A 53 -2.73 -10.38 0.41
CA PRO A 53 -3.38 -9.45 -0.49
C PRO A 53 -3.16 -8.01 -0.02
N VAL A 54 -2.99 -7.09 -0.98
CA VAL A 54 -2.83 -5.66 -0.71
C VAL A 54 -3.85 -4.87 -1.52
N ALA A 55 -4.57 -3.97 -0.86
CA ALA A 55 -5.42 -2.96 -1.48
C ALA A 55 -4.70 -1.61 -1.51
N LEU A 56 -4.89 -0.86 -2.60
CA LEU A 56 -4.35 0.48 -2.76
C LEU A 56 -5.46 1.51 -2.49
N HIS A 57 -5.24 2.37 -1.52
CA HIS A 57 -6.12 3.49 -1.19
C HIS A 57 -5.40 4.81 -1.51
N GLY A 58 -5.64 5.36 -2.70
CA GLY A 58 -5.06 6.64 -3.09
C GLY A 58 -5.72 7.81 -2.36
N VAL A 59 -4.91 8.73 -1.86
CA VAL A 59 -5.38 9.95 -1.15
C VAL A 59 -4.96 11.24 -1.86
N GLY A 60 -4.06 11.18 -2.83
CA GLY A 60 -3.49 12.34 -3.51
C GLY A 60 -4.14 12.71 -4.85
N LEU A 61 -5.05 11.89 -5.38
CA LEU A 61 -5.57 12.06 -6.74
C LEU A 61 -6.55 13.25 -6.89
N SER A 62 -7.15 13.73 -5.80
CA SER A 62 -8.09 14.86 -5.82
C SER A 62 -9.19 14.72 -6.88
N LEU A 63 -9.87 13.56 -6.92
CA LEU A 63 -10.84 13.19 -7.97
C LEU A 63 -11.97 14.19 -8.23
N ALA A 64 -12.29 15.05 -7.26
CA ALA A 64 -13.34 16.07 -7.36
C ALA A 64 -12.78 17.50 -7.47
N SER A 65 -11.51 17.66 -7.84
CA SER A 65 -10.90 18.98 -8.07
C SER A 65 -11.49 19.66 -9.31
N ASP A 66 -11.40 20.98 -9.34
CA ASP A 66 -11.71 21.83 -10.49
C ASP A 66 -10.55 21.95 -11.51
N ALA A 67 -9.42 21.29 -11.24
CA ALA A 67 -8.25 21.25 -12.10
C ALA A 67 -7.96 19.82 -12.56
N ASP A 68 -7.45 19.69 -13.78
CA ASP A 68 -7.00 18.40 -14.33
C ASP A 68 -5.78 17.84 -13.55
N PRO A 69 -5.56 16.51 -13.54
CA PRO A 69 -4.33 15.93 -13.01
C PRO A 69 -3.07 16.50 -13.68
N ASP A 70 -2.05 16.80 -12.89
CA ASP A 70 -0.77 17.30 -13.41
C ASP A 70 -0.06 16.22 -14.25
N PRO A 71 0.14 16.45 -15.57
CA PRO A 71 0.74 15.45 -16.46
C PRO A 71 2.13 14.99 -16.02
N ARG A 72 2.87 15.82 -15.27
CA ARG A 72 4.20 15.47 -14.76
C ARG A 72 4.20 14.31 -13.76
N HIS A 73 3.03 13.91 -13.25
CA HIS A 73 2.87 12.75 -12.37
C HIS A 73 2.52 11.46 -13.14
N LEU A 74 2.39 11.52 -14.47
CA LEU A 74 2.05 10.37 -15.34
C LEU A 74 3.26 9.82 -16.11
N ASP A 75 4.38 10.56 -16.11
CA ASP A 75 5.67 10.21 -16.73
C ASP A 75 6.62 9.53 -15.73
#